data_AF-A0A2E5H0H3-F1
#
_entry.id   AF-A0A2E5H0H3-F1
#
_cell.length_a   1.000
_cell.length_b   1.000
_cell.length_c   1.000
_cell.angle_alpha   90.00
_cell.angle_beta   90.00
_cell.angle_gamma   90.00
#
_symmetry.space_group_name_H-M   'P 1'
#
loop_
_entity.id
_entity.type
_entity.pdbx_description
1 polymer ?
#
loop_
_entity_poly.entity_id
_entity_poly.type
_entity_poly.pdbx_seq_one_letter_code
_entity_poly.pdbx_strand_id
1 'polypeptide(L)'
;MTDTTRPTKTFDRRIVEGPLGLAVWRLAWPTMLTNLIGGFQGLIDQVLIGNYVGHIGNAAIGVSMQIFLLVIVFVASIFTGMGVLVARFAGAGDYDKVNRSVYQAFIVSLVMAFGVLAPLGYYFAPSLLQLI
;
A
#
# COMPACT_ATOMS: atom_id res chain seq x y z
N MET A 1 -13.87 -37.57 21.49
CA MET A 1 -13.48 -36.56 20.48
C MET A 1 -12.75 -35.45 21.23
N THR A 2 -11.43 -35.42 21.11
CA THR A 2 -10.58 -34.40 21.74
C THR A 2 -10.68 -33.11 20.95
N ASP A 3 -11.36 -32.11 21.52
CA ASP A 3 -11.44 -30.77 20.98
C ASP A 3 -10.08 -30.08 21.21
N THR A 4 -9.23 -30.12 20.19
CA THR A 4 -7.95 -29.40 20.19
C THR A 4 -8.24 -27.93 19.90
N THR A 5 -8.61 -27.18 20.94
CA THR A 5 -8.76 -25.73 20.87
C THR A 5 -7.44 -25.12 20.37
N ARG A 6 -7.42 -24.70 19.10
CA ARG A 6 -6.28 -24.01 18.51
C ARG A 6 -5.94 -22.80 19.39
N PRO A 7 -4.67 -22.55 19.74
CA PRO A 7 -4.31 -21.37 20.52
C PRO A 7 -4.76 -20.13 19.76
N THR A 8 -5.69 -19.37 20.34
CA THR A 8 -6.08 -18.05 19.83
C THR A 8 -4.84 -17.19 19.73
N LYS A 9 -4.47 -16.77 18.51
CA LYS A 9 -3.35 -15.84 18.28
C LYS A 9 -3.63 -14.56 19.04
N THR A 10 -2.94 -14.34 20.16
CA THR A 10 -3.08 -13.10 20.94
C THR A 10 -2.25 -11.99 20.29
N PHE A 11 -2.83 -10.81 20.06
CA PHE A 11 -2.08 -9.63 19.59
C PHE A 11 -1.00 -9.21 20.62
N ASP A 12 0.18 -8.81 20.15
CA ASP A 12 1.26 -8.32 21.00
C ASP A 12 0.89 -6.95 21.61
N ARG A 13 0.37 -6.99 22.84
CA ARG A 13 -0.10 -5.81 23.58
C ARG A 13 1.01 -4.84 23.97
N ARG A 14 2.29 -5.22 23.87
CA ARG A 14 3.42 -4.33 24.18
C ARG A 14 3.48 -3.09 23.29
N ILE A 15 2.81 -3.12 22.14
CA ILE A 15 2.70 -1.99 21.21
C ILE A 15 1.73 -0.91 21.75
N VAL A 16 0.77 -1.28 22.59
CA VAL A 16 -0.27 -0.39 23.14
C VAL A 16 -0.03 -0.08 24.62
N GLU A 17 0.45 -1.04 25.39
CA GLU A 17 0.60 -0.96 26.85
C GLU A 17 2.05 -0.66 27.31
N GLY A 18 3.03 -0.75 26.40
CA GLY A 18 4.46 -0.54 26.69
C GLY A 18 4.95 0.91 26.56
N PRO A 19 6.25 1.18 26.78
CA PRO A 19 6.83 2.50 26.60
C PRO A 19 6.69 2.96 25.14
N LEU A 20 6.01 4.09 24.94
CA LEU A 20 5.61 4.62 23.64
C LEU A 20 6.79 4.71 22.64
N GLY A 21 7.97 5.16 23.10
CA GLY A 21 9.14 5.30 22.24
C GLY A 21 9.62 3.99 21.61
N LEU A 22 9.64 2.90 22.38
CA LEU A 22 10.06 1.59 21.87
C LEU A 22 9.02 1.00 20.91
N ALA A 23 7.73 1.17 21.21
CA ALA A 23 6.64 0.73 20.36
C ALA A 23 6.64 1.46 19.01
N VAL A 24 6.79 2.79 19.03
CA VAL A 24 6.93 3.61 17.83
C VAL A 24 8.17 3.20 17.04
N TRP A 25 9.33 3.05 17.68
CA TRP A 25 10.55 2.64 16.99
C TRP A 25 10.42 1.27 16.31
N ARG A 26 9.81 0.30 16.99
CA ARG A 26 9.60 -1.05 16.47
C ARG A 26 8.67 -1.09 15.25
N LEU A 27 7.76 -0.13 15.11
CA LEU A 27 6.92 0.05 13.91
C LEU A 27 7.59 0.93 12.85
N ALA A 28 8.29 1.97 13.27
CA ALA A 28 8.89 2.98 12.39
C ALA A 28 10.10 2.41 11.64
N TRP A 29 11.04 1.74 12.32
CA TRP A 29 12.24 1.19 11.70
C TRP A 29 11.96 0.32 10.46
N PRO A 30 11.09 -0.73 10.52
CA PRO A 30 10.81 -1.54 9.34
C PRO A 30 10.12 -0.72 8.25
N THR A 31 9.20 0.18 8.61
CA THR A 31 8.52 1.05 7.66
C THR A 31 9.50 1.99 6.95
N MET A 32 10.44 2.59 7.67
CA MET A 32 11.49 3.44 7.11
C MET A 32 12.37 2.65 6.16
N LEU A 33 12.77 1.43 6.54
CA LEU A 33 13.57 0.57 5.68
C LEU A 33 12.84 0.25 4.37
N THR A 34 11.55 -0.08 4.43
CA THR A 34 10.72 -0.30 3.23
C THR A 34 10.67 0.94 2.34
N ASN A 35 10.49 2.13 2.92
CA ASN A 35 10.48 3.39 2.16
C ASN A 35 11.84 3.71 1.53
N LEU A 36 12.95 3.44 2.23
CA LEU A 36 14.30 3.59 1.69
C LEU A 36 14.52 2.66 0.50
N ILE A 37 14.12 1.38 0.63
CA ILE A 37 14.19 0.41 -0.47
C ILE A 37 13.35 0.87 -1.66
N GLY A 38 12.13 1.36 -1.42
CA GLY A 38 11.27 1.91 -2.47
C GLY A 38 11.88 3.14 -3.15
N GLY A 39 12.54 4.03 -2.40
CA GLY A 39 13.29 5.15 -2.95
C GLY A 39 14.48 4.71 -3.81
N PHE A 40 15.25 3.71 -3.34
CA PHE A 40 16.33 3.12 -4.14
C PHE A 40 15.81 2.46 -5.41
N GLN A 41 14.68 1.77 -5.35
CA GLN A 41 14.04 1.21 -6.54
C GLN A 41 13.74 2.31 -7.57
N GLY A 42 13.11 3.41 -7.16
CA GLY A 42 12.83 4.52 -8.07
C GLY A 42 14.09 5.15 -8.68
N LEU A 43 15.16 5.27 -7.89
CA LEU A 43 16.47 5.73 -8.41
C LEU A 43 17.07 4.75 -9.42
N ILE A 44 17.03 3.45 -9.12
CA ILE A 44 17.53 2.41 -10.01
C ILE A 44 16.75 2.42 -11.33
N ASP A 45 15.42 2.52 -11.27
CA ASP A 45 14.57 2.59 -12.46
C ASP A 45 14.96 3.80 -13.34
N GLN A 46 15.14 4.98 -12.74
CA GLN A 46 15.54 6.19 -13.47
C GLN A 46 16.95 6.10 -14.09
N VAL A 47 17.89 5.47 -13.40
CA VAL A 47 19.25 5.22 -13.90
C VAL A 47 19.22 4.21 -15.05
N LEU A 48 18.47 3.12 -14.91
CA LEU A 48 18.30 2.11 -15.96
C LEU A 48 17.70 2.75 -17.22
N ILE A 49 16.62 3.51 -17.07
CA ILE A 49 15.97 4.16 -18.23
C ILE A 49 16.90 5.20 -18.85
N GLY A 50 17.62 5.97 -18.03
CA GLY A 50 18.64 6.90 -18.52
C GLY A 50 19.75 6.21 -19.32
N ASN A 51 20.19 5.00 -18.91
CA ASN A 51 21.24 4.25 -19.58
C ASN A 51 20.76 3.50 -20.83
N TYR A 52 19.55 2.92 -20.81
CA TYR A 52 19.04 2.07 -21.90
C TYR A 52 18.18 2.82 -22.92
N VAL A 53 17.44 3.86 -22.49
CA VAL A 53 16.52 4.63 -23.35
C VAL A 53 17.03 6.06 -23.57
N GLY A 54 17.83 6.58 -22.64
CA GLY A 54 18.38 7.93 -22.72
C GLY A 54 17.45 9.00 -22.13
N HIS A 55 17.82 10.26 -22.34
CA HIS A 55 17.13 11.41 -21.73
C HIS A 55 15.67 11.56 -22.15
N ILE A 56 15.29 11.12 -23.37
CA ILE A 56 13.90 11.13 -23.83
C ILE A 56 13.04 10.18 -22.98
N GLY A 57 13.56 9.01 -22.63
CA GLY A 57 12.87 8.07 -21.74
C GLY A 57 12.62 8.68 -20.36
N ASN A 58 13.64 9.30 -19.78
CA ASN A 58 13.49 9.99 -18.49
C ASN A 58 12.53 11.18 -18.55
N ALA A 59 12.49 11.93 -19.65
CA ALA A 59 11.51 13.00 -19.85
C ALA A 59 10.08 12.45 -19.92
N ALA A 60 9.86 11.37 -20.69
CA ALA A 60 8.55 10.72 -20.80
C ALA A 60 8.05 10.17 -19.44
N ILE A 61 8.95 9.63 -18.61
CA ILE A 61 8.62 9.20 -17.25
C ILE A 61 8.26 10.40 -16.38
N GLY A 62 9.04 11.47 -16.44
CA GLY A 62 8.77 12.69 -15.66
C GLY A 62 7.37 13.24 -15.90
N VAL A 63 6.92 13.26 -17.16
CA VAL A 63 5.58 13.70 -17.52
C VAL A 63 4.52 12.67 -17.10
N SER A 64 4.69 11.39 -17.42
CA SER A 64 3.71 10.35 -17.09
C SER A 64 3.54 10.11 -15.58
N MET A 65 4.57 10.40 -14.77
CA MET A 65 4.51 10.29 -13.31
C MET A 65 3.47 11.22 -12.67
N GLN A 66 3.11 12.34 -13.29
CA GLN A 66 2.11 13.26 -12.73
C GLN A 66 0.72 12.62 -12.67
N ILE A 67 0.30 11.96 -13.75
CA ILE A 67 -0.96 11.20 -13.78
C ILE A 67 -0.85 9.99 -12.84
N PHE A 68 0.29 9.31 -12.85
CA PHE A 68 0.50 8.14 -12.00
C PHE A 68 0.39 8.47 -10.51
N LEU A 69 0.94 9.61 -10.07
CA LEU A 69 0.83 10.09 -8.69
C LEU A 69 -0.62 10.36 -8.29
N LEU A 70 -1.44 10.96 -9.16
CA LEU A 70 -2.86 11.17 -8.87
C LEU A 70 -3.59 9.85 -8.62
N VAL A 71 -3.35 8.85 -9.47
CA VAL A 71 -3.95 7.52 -9.33
C VAL A 71 -3.47 6.84 -8.06
N ILE A 72 -2.15 6.82 -7.80
CA ILE A 72 -1.59 6.19 -6.60
C ILE A 72 -2.09 6.85 -5.33
N VAL A 73 -2.11 8.18 -5.24
CA VAL A 73 -2.54 8.90 -4.04
C VAL A 73 -4.02 8.62 -3.75
N PHE A 74 -4.85 8.60 -4.79
CA PHE A 74 -6.25 8.23 -4.65
C PHE A 74 -6.41 6.80 -4.12
N VAL A 75 -5.72 5.84 -4.72
CA VAL A 75 -5.76 4.43 -4.29
C VAL A 75 -5.23 4.28 -2.85
N ALA A 76 -4.10 4.91 -2.55
CA ALA A 76 -3.50 4.91 -1.21
C ALA A 76 -4.48 5.47 -0.17
N SER A 77 -5.20 6.54 -0.47
CA SER A 77 -6.15 7.16 0.47
C SER A 77 -7.24 6.18 0.94
N ILE A 78 -7.77 5.37 0.03
CA ILE A 78 -8.79 4.35 0.34
C ILE A 78 -8.19 3.27 1.24
N PHE A 79 -7.00 2.77 0.89
CA PHE A 79 -6.37 1.69 1.65
C PHE A 79 -5.83 2.14 3.01
N THR A 80 -5.35 3.37 3.13
CA THR A 80 -5.02 3.97 4.43
C THR A 80 -6.25 4.01 5.33
N GLY A 81 -7.41 4.41 4.79
CA GLY A 81 -8.68 4.36 5.54
C GLY A 81 -9.03 2.95 6.04
N MET A 82 -8.90 1.93 5.19
CA MET A 82 -9.12 0.53 5.58
C MET A 82 -8.13 0.06 6.65
N GLY A 83 -6.86 0.47 6.54
CA GLY A 83 -5.83 0.19 7.54
C GLY A 83 -6.16 0.76 8.92
N VAL A 84 -6.76 1.95 8.98
CA VAL A 84 -7.24 2.56 10.23
C VAL A 84 -8.34 1.72 10.89
N LEU A 85 -9.30 1.18 10.12
CA LEU A 85 -10.32 0.27 10.67
C LEU A 85 -9.69 -1.00 11.25
N VAL A 86 -8.75 -1.60 10.53
CA VAL A 86 -8.02 -2.80 10.99
C VAL A 86 -7.26 -2.51 12.27
N ALA A 87 -6.52 -1.40 12.34
CA ALA A 87 -5.79 -0.99 13.53
C ALA A 87 -6.71 -0.77 14.74
N ARG A 88 -7.87 -0.13 14.53
CA ARG A 88 -8.88 0.09 15.57
C ARG A 88 -9.45 -1.22 16.12
N PHE A 89 -9.83 -2.16 15.25
CA PHE A 89 -10.36 -3.45 15.69
C PHE A 89 -9.30 -4.34 16.35
N ALA A 90 -8.06 -4.29 15.84
CA ALA A 90 -6.93 -5.00 16.45
C ALA A 90 -6.64 -4.46 17.86
N GLY A 91 -6.64 -3.13 18.05
CA GLY A 91 -6.50 -2.50 19.35
C GLY A 91 -7.62 -2.84 20.33
N ALA A 92 -8.84 -3.07 19.83
CA ALA A 92 -9.98 -3.51 20.63
C ALA A 92 -9.98 -5.03 20.94
N GLY A 93 -9.06 -5.80 20.38
CA GLY A 93 -9.03 -7.27 20.53
C GLY A 93 -10.12 -8.02 19.77
N ASP A 94 -10.79 -7.37 18.80
CA ASP A 94 -11.91 -7.94 18.04
C ASP A 94 -11.39 -8.64 16.77
N TYR A 95 -10.95 -9.89 16.92
CA TYR A 95 -10.34 -10.68 15.83
C TYR A 95 -11.30 -10.92 14.65
N ASP A 96 -12.59 -11.09 14.92
CA ASP A 96 -13.60 -11.33 13.88
C ASP A 96 -13.75 -10.10 12.99
N LYS A 97 -13.83 -8.90 13.58
CA LYS A 97 -13.88 -7.65 12.80
C LYS A 97 -12.58 -7.34 12.09
N VAL A 98 -11.42 -7.69 12.68
CA VAL A 98 -10.12 -7.59 11.97
C VAL A 98 -10.15 -8.45 10.71
N ASN A 99 -10.49 -9.74 10.84
CA ASN A 99 -10.49 -10.66 9.70
C ASN A 99 -11.50 -10.23 8.62
N ARG A 100 -12.70 -9.81 9.02
CA ARG A 100 -13.72 -9.30 8.10
C ARG A 100 -13.26 -8.04 7.37
N SER A 101 -12.60 -7.11 8.06
CA SER A 101 -12.11 -5.87 7.46
C SER A 101 -10.98 -6.12 6.47
N VAL A 102 -10.06 -7.04 6.78
CA VAL A 102 -8.97 -7.44 5.87
C VAL A 102 -9.55 -8.14 4.64
N TYR A 103 -10.51 -9.05 4.82
CA TYR A 103 -11.16 -9.74 3.70
C TYR A 103 -11.92 -8.77 2.79
N GLN A 104 -12.64 -7.80 3.38
CA GLN A 104 -13.28 -6.74 2.61
C GLN A 104 -12.26 -5.86 1.89
N ALA A 105 -11.16 -5.47 2.52
CA ALA A 105 -10.10 -4.71 1.87
C ALA A 105 -9.51 -5.45 0.67
N PHE A 106 -9.36 -6.77 0.76
CA PHE A 106 -8.89 -7.60 -0.34
C PHE A 106 -9.91 -7.71 -1.49
N ILE A 107 -11.20 -7.89 -1.21
CA ILE A 107 -12.23 -7.88 -2.27
C ILE A 107 -12.28 -6.50 -2.93
N VAL A 108 -12.27 -5.43 -2.14
CA VAL A 108 -12.27 -4.06 -2.64
C VAL A 108 -11.03 -3.81 -3.50
N SER A 109 -9.85 -4.32 -3.13
CA SER A 109 -8.65 -4.16 -3.95
C SER A 109 -8.75 -4.87 -5.30
N LEU A 110 -9.28 -6.08 -5.34
CA LEU A 110 -9.56 -6.80 -6.58
C LEU A 110 -10.57 -6.06 -7.46
N VAL A 111 -11.71 -5.64 -6.90
CA VAL A 111 -12.74 -4.91 -7.63
C VAL A 111 -12.21 -3.57 -8.12
N MET A 112 -11.44 -2.86 -7.29
CA MET A 112 -10.85 -1.59 -7.68
C MET A 112 -9.80 -1.76 -8.78
N ALA A 113 -8.92 -2.75 -8.67
CA ALA A 113 -7.89 -3.02 -9.67
C ALA A 113 -8.50 -3.44 -11.02
N PHE A 114 -9.36 -4.47 -11.03
CA PHE A 114 -9.86 -5.06 -12.27
C PHE A 114 -11.15 -4.43 -12.78
N GLY A 115 -12.03 -3.99 -11.88
CA GLY A 115 -13.33 -3.43 -12.24
C GLY A 115 -13.30 -1.92 -12.53
N VAL A 116 -12.31 -1.20 -12.00
CA VAL A 116 -12.24 0.27 -12.10
C VAL A 116 -10.94 0.73 -12.76
N LEU A 117 -9.79 0.48 -12.12
CA LEU A 117 -8.52 1.06 -12.55
C LEU A 117 -8.03 0.50 -13.89
N ALA A 118 -8.12 -0.82 -14.10
CA ALA A 118 -7.72 -1.44 -15.38
C ALA A 118 -8.55 -0.94 -16.58
N PRO A 119 -9.90 -0.97 -16.57
CA PRO A 119 -10.69 -0.50 -17.71
C PRO A 119 -10.58 1.01 -17.90
N LEU A 120 -10.59 1.80 -16.81
CA LEU A 120 -10.39 3.26 -16.93
C LEU A 120 -8.99 3.57 -17.46
N GLY A 121 -7.96 2.94 -16.93
CA GLY A 121 -6.59 3.10 -17.41
C GLY A 121 -6.46 2.76 -18.89
N TYR A 122 -7.03 1.64 -19.33
CA TYR A 122 -6.99 1.23 -20.73
C TYR A 122 -7.69 2.23 -21.66
N TYR A 123 -8.88 2.71 -21.28
CA TYR A 123 -9.66 3.61 -22.12
C TYR A 123 -9.15 5.06 -22.11
N PHE A 124 -8.71 5.55 -20.94
CA PHE A 124 -8.31 6.94 -20.75
C PHE A 124 -6.81 7.18 -20.93
N ALA A 125 -5.94 6.16 -20.91
CA ALA A 125 -4.50 6.36 -21.11
C ALA A 125 -4.15 7.11 -22.40
N PRO A 126 -4.74 6.83 -23.58
CA PRO A 126 -4.41 7.56 -24.80
C PRO A 126 -4.77 9.06 -24.70
N SER A 127 -5.96 9.37 -24.19
CA SER A 127 -6.42 10.75 -24.03
C SER A 127 -5.63 11.50 -22.97
N LEU A 128 -5.28 10.84 -21.87
CA LEU A 128 -4.48 11.42 -20.80
C LEU A 128 -3.04 11.69 -21.26
N LEU A 129 -2.44 10.77 -22.03
CA LEU A 129 -1.09 10.95 -22.58
C LEU A 129 -1.00 11.96 -23.72
N GLN A 130 -2.12 12.32 -24.36
CA GLN A 130 -2.17 13.39 -25.36
C GLN A 130 -2.41 14.77 -24.75
N LEU A 131 -2.96 14.82 -23.53
CA LEU A 131 -3.26 16.07 -22.82
C LEU A 131 -2.00 16.73 -22.23
N ILE A 132 -1.00 15.91 -21.92
CA ILE A 132 0.33 16.28 -21.40
C ILE A 132 1.39 16.11 -22.48
#